data_AF-A0A357AZF1-F1
#
_entry.id   AF-A0A357AZF1-F1
#
_cell.length_a   1.000
_cell.length_b   1.000
_cell.length_c   1.000
_cell.angle_alpha   90.00
_cell.angle_beta   90.00
_cell.angle_gamma   90.00
#
_symmetry.space_group_name_H-M   'P 1'
#
loop_
_entity.id
_entity.type
_entity.pdbx_description
1 polymer ?
#
loop_
_entity_poly.entity_id
_entity_poly.type
_entity_poly.pdbx_seq_one_letter_code
_entity_poly.pdbx_strand_id
1 'polypeptide(L)'
;MKLNRKFFDRDVLEAAPDLVGKLMVRRMADGSEIRLRITETEAYRGQSDTACHARFGRTKRSAILYRQGGIIYVYLCYGIHWLVNIVTGPEDFPQAALIRACETADGPGKLTKALSIDGQFNGSDITENPFLWIEDDGTR
;
A
#
# COMPACT_ATOMS: atom_id res chain seq x y z
N MET A 1 13.04 0.42 -11.61
CA MET A 1 12.88 -1.05 -11.50
C MET A 1 11.72 -1.37 -10.57
N LYS A 2 10.85 -2.32 -10.93
CA LYS A 2 9.74 -2.75 -10.07
C LYS A 2 10.26 -3.36 -8.77
N LEU A 3 9.71 -2.93 -7.64
CA LEU A 3 10.02 -3.50 -6.32
C LEU A 3 9.50 -4.94 -6.26
N ASN A 4 10.33 -5.83 -5.72
CA ASN A 4 10.00 -7.26 -5.58
C ASN A 4 9.62 -7.62 -4.15
N ARG A 5 9.26 -8.89 -3.94
CA ARG A 5 8.85 -9.44 -2.64
C ARG A 5 9.80 -9.09 -1.50
N LYS A 6 11.12 -9.16 -1.74
CA LYS A 6 12.15 -8.93 -0.73
C LYS A 6 12.07 -7.53 -0.13
N PHE A 7 11.61 -6.53 -0.89
CA PHE A 7 11.40 -5.19 -0.36
C PHE A 7 10.25 -5.16 0.67
N PHE A 8 9.17 -5.88 0.40
CA PHE A 8 7.97 -5.88 1.24
C PHE A 8 8.05 -6.88 2.39
N ASP A 9 8.86 -7.92 2.27
CA ASP A 9 9.11 -8.92 3.33
C ASP A 9 10.10 -8.39 4.40
N ARG A 10 9.80 -7.20 4.92
CA ARG A 10 10.55 -6.49 5.96
C ARG A 10 9.60 -5.93 7.00
N ASP A 11 10.12 -5.54 8.15
CA ASP A 11 9.32 -4.83 9.15
C ASP A 11 8.78 -3.51 8.56
N VAL A 12 7.54 -3.17 8.89
CA VAL A 12 6.87 -1.96 8.38
C VAL A 12 7.63 -0.68 8.78
N LEU A 13 8.35 -0.69 9.91
CA LEU A 13 9.17 0.44 10.35
C LEU A 13 10.40 0.68 9.47
N GLU A 14 10.83 -0.34 8.72
CA GLU A 14 11.88 -0.22 7.71
C GLU A 14 11.28 0.06 6.33
N ALA A 15 10.23 -0.69 5.96
CA ALA A 15 9.65 -0.62 4.63
C ALA A 15 8.90 0.70 4.37
N ALA A 16 8.17 1.25 5.34
CA ALA A 16 7.38 2.46 5.13
C ALA A 16 8.24 3.69 4.82
N PRO A 17 9.30 4.02 5.59
CA PRO A 17 10.19 5.13 5.22
C PRO A 17 10.85 4.92 3.85
N ASP A 18 11.25 3.68 3.53
CA ASP A 18 11.90 3.37 2.24
C ASP A 18 10.96 3.46 1.03
N LEU A 19 9.64 3.43 1.25
CA LEU A 19 8.64 3.67 0.20
C LEU A 19 8.57 5.14 -0.20
N VAL A 20 8.93 6.06 0.70
CA VAL A 20 9.04 7.48 0.35
C VAL A 20 10.12 7.64 -0.72
N GLY A 21 9.81 8.45 -1.73
CA GLY A 21 10.64 8.62 -2.92
C GLY A 21 10.42 7.57 -4.01
N LYS A 22 9.71 6.46 -3.76
CA LYS A 22 9.38 5.47 -4.79
C LYS A 22 8.19 5.91 -5.64
N LEU A 23 8.07 5.37 -6.85
CA LEU A 23 6.97 5.69 -7.77
C LEU A 23 5.85 4.67 -7.63
N MET A 24 4.65 5.13 -7.28
CA MET A 24 3.44 4.33 -7.45
C MET A 24 2.97 4.46 -8.89
N VAL A 25 2.83 3.33 -9.58
CA VAL A 25 2.52 3.29 -11.01
C VAL A 25 1.20 2.58 -11.25
N ARG A 26 0.29 3.25 -11.96
CA ARG A 26 -1.02 2.74 -12.35
C ARG A 26 -1.11 2.68 -13.87
N ARG A 27 -1.38 1.50 -14.43
CA ARG A 27 -1.64 1.30 -15.87
C ARG A 27 -3.13 1.14 -16.17
N MET A 28 -3.72 2.06 -16.92
CA MET A 28 -5.13 2.03 -17.31
C MET A 28 -5.41 0.96 -18.38
N ALA A 29 -6.69 0.70 -18.63
CA ALA A 29 -7.12 -0.32 -19.60
C ALA A 29 -6.73 0.02 -21.05
N ASP A 30 -6.56 1.30 -21.36
CA ASP A 30 -6.08 1.79 -22.66
C ASP A 30 -4.54 1.73 -22.81
N GLY A 31 -3.83 1.24 -21.79
CA GLY A 31 -2.37 1.14 -21.76
C GLY A 31 -1.66 2.41 -21.28
N SER A 32 -2.37 3.51 -21.02
CA SER A 32 -1.77 4.72 -20.44
C SER A 32 -1.31 4.47 -19.00
N GLU A 33 -0.26 5.18 -18.57
CA GLU A 33 0.32 5.01 -17.24
C GLU A 33 0.37 6.33 -16.48
N ILE A 34 -0.12 6.31 -15.24
CA ILE A 34 0.05 7.38 -14.26
C ILE A 34 1.16 6.95 -13.31
N ARG A 35 2.14 7.83 -13.09
CA ARG A 35 3.25 7.62 -12.16
C ARG A 35 3.25 8.78 -11.18
N LEU A 36 3.15 8.50 -9.89
CA LEU A 36 3.25 9.52 -8.84
C LEU A 36 4.26 9.08 -7.78
N ARG A 37 5.18 9.96 -7.39
CA ARG A 37 6.14 9.67 -6.33
C ARG A 37 5.47 9.70 -4.98
N ILE A 38 5.70 8.68 -4.17
CA ILE A 38 5.21 8.60 -2.78
C ILE A 38 6.00 9.63 -1.97
N THR A 39 5.28 10.54 -1.32
CA THR A 39 5.87 11.62 -0.51
C THR A 39 5.64 11.42 0.99
N GLU A 40 4.63 10.63 1.36
CA GLU A 40 4.28 10.38 2.76
C GLU A 40 3.71 8.97 2.93
N THR A 41 4.13 8.30 4.00
CA THR A 41 3.62 7.00 4.43
C THR A 41 3.37 6.98 5.93
N GLU A 42 2.50 6.10 6.39
CA GLU A 42 2.31 5.82 7.82
C GLU A 42 2.36 4.31 8.07
N ALA A 43 3.11 3.92 9.10
CA ALA A 43 3.31 2.53 9.47
C ALA A 43 2.29 2.08 10.51
N TYR A 44 1.61 0.96 10.24
CA TYR A 44 0.76 0.26 11.21
C TYR A 44 1.36 -1.11 11.55
N ARG A 45 1.70 -1.33 12.82
CA ARG A 45 2.50 -2.49 13.26
C ARG A 45 1.75 -3.44 14.18
N GLY A 46 0.68 -4.01 13.66
CA GLY A 46 0.03 -5.18 14.25
C GLY A 46 -0.81 -4.93 15.49
N GLN A 47 -0.95 -5.98 16.30
CA GLN A 47 -1.99 -6.04 17.32
C GLN A 47 -1.71 -5.10 18.51
N SER A 48 -0.45 -4.84 18.81
CA SER A 48 -0.04 -3.90 19.86
C SER A 48 -0.24 -2.43 19.47
N ASP A 49 -0.38 -2.15 18.18
CA ASP A 49 -0.67 -0.83 17.65
C ASP A 49 -2.18 -0.56 17.72
N THR A 50 -2.59 0.32 18.64
CA THR A 50 -4.00 0.64 18.89
C THR A 50 -4.67 1.38 17.73
N ALA A 51 -3.90 1.95 16.80
CA ALA A 51 -4.41 2.57 15.58
C ALA A 51 -4.59 1.54 14.44
N CYS A 52 -3.90 0.40 14.49
CA CYS A 52 -3.99 -0.63 13.47
C CYS A 52 -5.34 -1.36 13.48
N HIS A 53 -5.88 -1.69 12.31
CA HIS A 53 -7.06 -2.54 12.19
C HIS A 53 -6.85 -3.97 12.73
N ALA A 54 -5.59 -4.40 12.90
CA ALA A 54 -5.27 -5.68 13.48
C ALA A 54 -5.36 -5.73 15.01
N ARG A 55 -5.53 -4.59 15.71
CA ARG A 55 -5.58 -4.53 17.20
C ARG A 55 -6.58 -5.46 17.86
N PHE A 56 -7.66 -5.81 17.14
CA PHE A 56 -8.71 -6.72 17.61
C PHE A 56 -8.50 -8.16 17.12
N GLY A 57 -7.30 -8.49 16.66
CA GLY A 57 -7.00 -9.78 16.06
C GLY A 57 -7.49 -9.90 14.61
N ARG A 58 -7.55 -11.15 14.13
CA ARG A 58 -7.91 -11.48 12.76
C ARG A 58 -9.44 -11.49 12.63
N THR A 59 -9.96 -10.56 11.83
CA THR A 59 -11.37 -10.46 11.45
C THR A 59 -11.51 -10.63 9.94
N LYS A 60 -12.73 -10.77 9.41
CA LYS A 60 -12.95 -10.81 7.95
C LYS A 60 -12.32 -9.61 7.23
N ARG A 61 -12.37 -8.42 7.83
CA ARG A 61 -11.80 -7.19 7.25
C ARG A 61 -10.27 -7.12 7.41
N SER A 62 -9.75 -7.49 8.58
CA SER A 62 -8.31 -7.40 8.86
C SER A 62 -7.52 -8.60 8.36
N ALA A 63 -8.17 -9.69 7.90
CA ALA A 63 -7.52 -10.91 7.42
C ALA A 63 -6.44 -10.67 6.34
N ILE A 64 -6.63 -9.66 5.48
CA ILE A 64 -5.65 -9.30 4.45
C ILE A 64 -4.32 -8.83 5.06
N LEU A 65 -4.36 -8.12 6.20
CA LEU A 65 -3.14 -7.67 6.88
C LEU A 65 -2.26 -8.83 7.33
N TYR A 66 -2.84 -10.01 7.57
CA TYR A 66 -2.10 -11.19 8.01
C TYR A 66 -1.52 -12.00 6.83
N ARG A 67 -1.60 -11.50 5.60
CA ARG A 67 -0.98 -12.16 4.44
C ARG A 67 0.49 -11.76 4.35
N GLN A 68 1.25 -12.47 3.51
CA GLN A 68 2.64 -12.12 3.24
C GLN A 68 2.79 -10.69 2.67
N GLY A 69 3.95 -10.07 2.91
CA GLY A 69 4.32 -8.77 2.36
C GLY A 69 4.15 -8.67 0.84
N GLY A 70 3.70 -7.50 0.38
CA GLY A 70 3.40 -7.19 -1.02
C GLY A 70 1.92 -7.32 -1.38
N ILE A 71 1.06 -7.74 -0.45
CA ILE A 71 -0.38 -7.72 -0.67
C ILE A 71 -0.95 -6.31 -0.49
N ILE A 72 -1.82 -5.89 -1.39
CA ILE A 72 -2.51 -4.62 -1.33
C ILE A 72 -3.70 -4.74 -0.38
N TYR A 73 -3.81 -3.84 0.58
CA TYR A 73 -4.96 -3.71 1.47
C TYR A 73 -5.67 -2.39 1.21
N VAL A 74 -6.84 -2.46 0.57
CA VAL A 74 -7.71 -1.31 0.29
C VAL A 74 -8.99 -1.39 1.12
N TYR A 75 -9.37 -0.27 1.72
CA TYR A 75 -10.66 -0.15 2.40
C TYR A 75 -11.27 1.23 2.21
N LEU A 76 -12.59 1.29 2.40
CA LEU A 76 -13.36 2.52 2.31
C LEU A 76 -13.39 3.22 3.68
N CYS A 77 -12.94 4.46 3.73
CA CYS A 77 -13.01 5.35 4.88
C CYS A 77 -14.19 6.32 4.70
N TYR A 78 -14.98 6.50 5.77
CA TYR A 78 -16.21 7.32 5.79
C TYR A 78 -17.23 6.99 4.68
N GLY A 79 -17.16 5.79 4.08
CA GLY A 79 -18.05 5.40 2.99
C GLY A 79 -17.77 6.05 1.63
N ILE A 80 -16.71 6.88 1.51
CA ILE A 80 -16.49 7.70 0.29
C ILE A 80 -15.04 7.78 -0.19
N HIS A 81 -14.07 7.38 0.62
CA HIS A 81 -12.64 7.50 0.27
C HIS A 81 -11.94 6.15 0.35
N TRP A 82 -11.36 5.70 -0.76
CA TRP A 82 -10.49 4.53 -0.75
C TRP A 82 -9.13 4.90 -0.18
N LEU A 83 -8.62 4.07 0.73
CA LEU A 83 -7.29 4.19 1.30
C LEU A 83 -6.51 2.92 0.92
N VAL A 84 -5.27 3.09 0.46
CA VAL A 84 -4.43 2.00 0.00
C VAL A 84 -3.24 1.79 0.94
N ASN A 85 -3.07 0.55 1.37
CA ASN A 85 -1.97 0.13 2.23
C ASN A 85 -1.25 -1.02 1.54
N ILE A 86 0.05 -1.16 1.80
CA ILE A 86 0.83 -2.31 1.35
C ILE A 86 1.22 -3.13 2.57
N VAL A 87 0.77 -4.37 2.61
CA VAL A 87 1.14 -5.33 3.66
C VAL A 87 2.64 -5.59 3.60
N THR A 88 3.27 -5.68 4.77
CA THR A 88 4.71 -5.92 4.89
C THR A 88 4.99 -7.07 5.86
N GLY A 89 6.19 -7.64 5.80
CA GLY A 89 6.65 -8.71 6.67
C GLY A 89 6.04 -10.10 6.37
N PRO A 90 6.31 -11.08 7.24
CA PRO A 90 5.88 -12.46 7.04
C PRO A 90 4.36 -12.64 7.26
N GLU A 91 3.83 -13.72 6.68
CA GLU A 91 2.45 -14.14 6.93
C GLU A 91 2.18 -14.32 8.44
N ASP A 92 0.94 -14.06 8.87
CA ASP A 92 0.48 -14.06 10.26
C ASP A 92 1.05 -12.93 11.17
N PHE A 93 1.93 -12.06 10.66
CA PHE A 93 2.41 -10.87 11.38
C PHE A 93 1.78 -9.61 10.78
N PRO A 94 0.60 -9.18 11.26
CA PRO A 94 -0.18 -8.18 10.56
C PRO A 94 0.48 -6.79 10.62
N GLN A 95 0.95 -6.28 9.51
CA GLN A 95 1.53 -4.93 9.44
C GLN A 95 1.45 -4.39 8.02
N ALA A 96 1.29 -3.08 7.88
CA ALA A 96 1.17 -2.46 6.57
C ALA A 96 1.55 -0.97 6.60
N ALA A 97 2.06 -0.50 5.46
CA ALA A 97 2.30 0.92 5.22
C ALA A 97 1.10 1.52 4.49
N LEU A 98 0.43 2.50 5.09
CA LEU A 98 -0.53 3.37 4.42
C LEU A 98 0.23 4.34 3.51
N ILE A 99 -0.16 4.43 2.24
CA ILE A 99 0.32 5.52 1.38
C ILE A 99 -0.55 6.75 1.69
N ARG A 100 0.07 7.79 2.23
CA ARG A 100 -0.64 8.99 2.69
C ARG A 100 -0.65 10.10 1.65
N ALA A 101 0.43 10.25 0.91
CA ALA A 101 0.49 11.24 -0.14
C ALA A 101 1.43 10.79 -1.26
N CYS A 102 1.13 11.29 -2.45
CA CYS A 102 2.07 11.29 -3.57
C CYS A 102 2.24 12.72 -4.11
N GLU A 103 3.21 12.92 -5.00
CA GLU A 103 3.33 14.15 -5.80
C GLU A 103 1.97 14.51 -6.40
N THR A 104 1.59 15.78 -6.31
CA THR A 104 0.30 16.32 -6.78
C THR A 104 -0.96 15.80 -6.05
N ALA A 105 -0.81 14.92 -5.05
CA ALA A 105 -1.92 14.36 -4.26
C ALA A 105 -1.57 14.25 -2.76
N ASP A 106 -1.84 15.31 -2.02
CA ASP A 106 -1.54 15.55 -0.59
C ASP A 106 -2.55 14.90 0.39
N GLY A 107 -2.99 13.68 0.10
CA GLY A 107 -3.84 12.95 1.04
C GLY A 107 -4.26 11.56 0.56
N PRO A 108 -4.56 10.63 1.49
CA PRO A 108 -4.68 9.22 1.16
C PRO A 108 -5.91 8.93 0.31
N GLY A 109 -7.00 9.68 0.49
CA GLY A 109 -8.17 9.62 -0.39
C GLY A 109 -8.03 10.41 -1.70
N LYS A 110 -7.08 11.37 -1.77
CA LYS A 110 -6.82 12.15 -3.00
C LYS A 110 -5.94 11.33 -3.95
N LEU A 111 -4.90 10.67 -3.44
CA LEU A 111 -4.01 9.87 -4.28
C LEU A 111 -4.70 8.65 -4.88
N THR A 112 -5.60 7.99 -4.15
CA THR A 112 -6.38 6.87 -4.70
C THR A 112 -7.32 7.33 -5.81
N LYS A 113 -7.89 8.53 -5.70
CA LYS A 113 -8.65 9.14 -6.80
C LYS A 113 -7.74 9.48 -8.00
N ALA A 114 -6.59 10.09 -7.76
CA ALA A 114 -5.64 10.45 -8.82
C ALA A 114 -5.11 9.23 -9.59
N LEU A 115 -4.95 8.09 -8.90
CA LEU A 115 -4.49 6.83 -9.47
C LEU A 115 -5.64 5.88 -9.85
N SER A 116 -6.91 6.29 -9.76
CA SER A 116 -8.07 5.41 -9.98
C SER A 116 -7.94 4.05 -9.28
N ILE A 117 -7.60 4.08 -7.99
CA ILE A 117 -7.50 2.91 -7.10
C ILE A 117 -8.81 2.81 -6.32
N ASP A 118 -9.43 1.64 -6.40
CA ASP A 118 -10.64 1.30 -5.66
C ASP A 118 -10.55 -0.08 -4.99
N GLY A 119 -11.68 -0.56 -4.45
CA GLY A 119 -11.76 -1.84 -3.77
C GLY A 119 -11.40 -3.07 -4.63
N GLN A 120 -11.35 -2.97 -5.96
CA GLN A 120 -10.98 -4.09 -6.84
C GLN A 120 -9.51 -4.50 -6.67
N PHE A 121 -8.66 -3.59 -6.18
CA PHE A 121 -7.26 -3.90 -5.89
C PHE A 121 -7.05 -4.63 -4.56
N ASN A 122 -8.07 -4.67 -3.68
CA ASN A 122 -7.93 -5.24 -2.36
C ASN A 122 -7.61 -6.75 -2.43
N GLY A 123 -6.51 -7.15 -1.79
CA GLY A 123 -6.02 -8.53 -1.79
C GLY A 123 -5.20 -8.92 -3.02
N SER A 124 -5.00 -8.03 -4.00
CA SER A 124 -4.09 -8.28 -5.11
C SER A 124 -2.62 -8.13 -4.69
N ASP A 125 -1.71 -8.72 -5.46
CA ASP A 125 -0.29 -8.73 -5.18
C ASP A 125 0.45 -7.62 -5.93
N ILE A 126 0.98 -6.61 -5.24
CA ILE A 126 1.62 -5.46 -5.89
C ILE A 126 2.88 -5.83 -6.69
N THR A 127 3.52 -6.95 -6.35
CA THR A 127 4.76 -7.41 -7.00
C THR A 127 4.48 -8.12 -8.32
N GLU A 128 3.25 -8.59 -8.53
CA GLU A 128 2.83 -9.32 -9.74
C GLU A 128 1.71 -8.60 -10.51
N ASN A 129 1.03 -7.64 -9.87
CA ASN A 129 -0.10 -6.93 -10.46
C ASN A 129 0.36 -6.10 -11.69
N PRO A 130 -0.25 -6.32 -12.86
CA PRO A 130 0.09 -5.60 -14.08
C PRO A 130 -0.54 -4.20 -14.14
N PHE A 131 -1.50 -3.89 -13.29
CA PHE A 131 -2.26 -2.65 -13.32
C PHE A 131 -1.84 -1.66 -12.22
N LEU A 132 -1.20 -2.14 -11.15
CA LEU A 132 -0.72 -1.32 -10.05
C LEU A 132 0.56 -1.91 -9.46
N TRP A 133 1.64 -1.14 -9.45
CA TRP A 133 2.92 -1.55 -8.85
C TRP A 133 3.71 -0.36 -8.28
N ILE A 134 4.85 -0.65 -7.65
CA ILE A 134 5.79 0.35 -7.15
C ILE A 134 7.15 0.16 -7.80
N GLU A 135 7.80 1.25 -8.20
CA GLU A 135 9.13 1.26 -8.80
C GLU A 135 10.12 2.09 -7.99
N ASP A 136 11.38 1.65 -8.02
CA ASP A 136 12.54 2.45 -7.64
C ASP A 136 13.22 2.99 -8.90
N ASP A 137 13.27 4.32 -9.05
CA ASP A 137 13.95 5.00 -10.15
C ASP A 137 15.38 5.44 -9.80
N GLY A 138 15.88 5.08 -8.61
CA GLY A 138 17.21 5.44 -8.12
C GLY A 138 17.29 6.83 -7.51
N THR A 139 16.19 7.58 -7.45
CA THR A 139 16.13 8.87 -6.77
C THR A 139 16.04 8.64 -5.26
N ARG A 140 16.92 9.30 -4.50
CA ARG A 140 16.91 9.30 -3.04
C ARG A 140 16.26 10.55 -2.51
#